data_AF-A0A1S7DVH0-F1
#
_entry.id   AF-A0A1S7DVH0-F1
#
_cell.length_a   1.000
_cell.length_b   1.000
_cell.length_c   1.000
_cell.angle_alpha   90.00
_cell.angle_beta   90.00
_cell.angle_gamma   90.00
#
_symmetry.space_group_name_H-M   'P 1'
#
loop_
_entity.id
_entity.type
_entity.pdbx_description
1 polymer ?
#
loop_
_entity_poly.entity_id
_entity_poly.type
_entity_poly.pdbx_seq_one_letter_code
_entity_poly.pdbx_strand_id
1 'polypeptide(L)'
;MKKIINASFIIFAGLLSAQNIGNSPYAAFGIGDTKYDNTAEISAMAGISTAYVWDFNNSFNFSNPAANTNFGLTAFKIQVNNDNQYLKSNYNNLDVTKHSSYLSNISIAFPLSEKVKFGLGYQPYSSKRYDILSQTTENGSVTQANSFTGEGTLNTIQSAIGYQITPSFSLGLRSNFYFGKITDREEVAISGAELINGFETSRKIKSWNFTLGSVYQKKLPKDKKMTIGATYTFGNMGTIDASYLNSTYYYYGKEKVDETVISKESYKENDIIPQRASLGLGLGHDAKWFISAQMDYTKGGAVKFSGAPATFKDAYRIAVGGWYLPNHNDFRNYFSRVIYRYGAYYEKGNLNINNTNINEYGISLGGTFPFQNSNVMRMNGIDLGIDLGKRGSLSNNLISERFINFKIGLNFADKWFNKRQYD
;
A
#
# COMPACT_ATOMS: atom_id res chain seq x y z
N MET A 1 -20.47 21.86 -12.14
CA MET A 1 -19.16 21.77 -11.44
C MET A 1 -19.26 22.12 -9.96
N LYS A 2 -19.73 23.31 -9.54
CA LYS A 2 -19.83 23.70 -8.12
C LYS A 2 -20.58 22.69 -7.21
N LYS A 3 -21.70 22.12 -7.68
CA LYS A 3 -22.48 21.12 -6.92
C LYS A 3 -21.77 19.76 -6.74
N ILE A 4 -20.98 19.33 -7.72
CA ILE A 4 -20.20 18.07 -7.66
C ILE A 4 -18.99 18.24 -6.73
N ILE A 5 -18.31 19.39 -6.81
CA ILE A 5 -17.19 19.74 -5.92
C ILE A 5 -17.66 19.80 -4.46
N ASN A 6 -18.82 20.40 -4.20
CA ASN A 6 -19.39 20.47 -2.84
C ASN A 6 -19.81 19.08 -2.31
N ALA A 7 -20.37 18.21 -3.15
CA ALA A 7 -20.68 16.83 -2.78
C ALA A 7 -19.41 16.01 -2.48
N SER A 8 -18.36 16.16 -3.29
CA SER A 8 -17.05 15.55 -3.03
C SER A 8 -16.43 16.02 -1.72
N PHE A 9 -16.60 17.30 -1.36
CA PHE A 9 -16.10 17.86 -0.09
C PHE A 9 -16.86 17.34 1.14
N ILE A 10 -18.19 17.13 1.03
CA ILE A 10 -19.00 16.57 2.13
C ILE A 10 -18.68 15.08 2.34
N ILE A 11 -18.48 14.32 1.27
CA ILE A 11 -18.00 12.93 1.35
C ILE A 11 -16.59 12.87 1.94
N PHE A 12 -15.70 13.80 1.56
CA PHE A 12 -14.35 13.90 2.09
C PHE A 12 -14.35 14.20 3.61
N ALA A 13 -15.21 15.11 4.08
CA ALA A 13 -15.34 15.42 5.50
C ALA A 13 -15.83 14.22 6.35
N GLY A 14 -16.75 13.41 5.82
CA GLY A 14 -17.21 12.18 6.49
C GLY A 14 -16.13 11.09 6.59
N LEU A 15 -15.21 11.01 5.61
CA LEU A 15 -14.10 10.06 5.61
C LEU A 15 -12.97 10.45 6.58
N LEU A 16 -12.82 11.73 6.92
CA LEU A 16 -11.80 12.19 7.86
C LEU A 16 -12.06 11.72 9.31
N SER A 17 -13.32 11.50 9.67
CA SER A 17 -13.74 11.14 11.04
C SER A 17 -13.77 9.62 11.31
N ALA A 18 -13.45 8.76 10.34
CA ALA A 18 -13.55 7.31 10.45
C ALA A 18 -12.35 6.54 9.83
N GLN A 19 -11.14 7.11 9.90
CA GLN A 19 -9.95 6.47 9.35
C GLN A 19 -9.40 5.38 10.28
N ASN A 20 -10.08 4.24 10.35
CA ASN A 20 -9.47 3.01 10.86
C ASN A 20 -8.64 2.42 9.72
N ILE A 21 -7.31 2.52 9.76
CA ILE A 21 -6.42 1.95 8.72
C ILE A 21 -5.87 0.60 9.20
N GLY A 22 -6.24 -0.47 8.50
CA GLY A 22 -5.72 -1.82 8.74
C GLY A 22 -6.44 -2.61 9.82
N ASN A 23 -6.45 -3.93 9.62
CA ASN A 23 -7.30 -4.87 10.35
C ASN A 23 -6.68 -6.26 10.51
N SER A 24 -5.45 -6.44 10.03
CA SER A 24 -4.86 -7.78 10.00
C SER A 24 -4.15 -8.09 11.32
N PRO A 25 -4.33 -9.29 11.87
CA PRO A 25 -3.60 -9.72 13.07
C PRO A 25 -2.08 -9.82 12.82
N TYR A 26 -1.65 -9.97 11.57
CA TYR A 26 -0.23 -9.94 11.22
C TYR A 26 0.41 -8.54 11.36
N ALA A 27 -0.39 -7.50 11.57
CA ALA A 27 0.10 -6.16 11.90
C ALA A 27 0.79 -6.07 13.28
N ALA A 28 0.71 -7.13 14.09
CA ALA A 28 1.48 -7.22 15.33
C ALA A 28 3.00 -7.25 15.11
N PHE A 29 3.44 -7.68 13.93
CA PHE A 29 4.86 -7.84 13.61
C PHE A 29 5.41 -6.64 12.85
N GLY A 30 6.69 -6.32 13.09
CA GLY A 30 7.38 -5.26 12.35
C GLY A 30 6.75 -3.88 12.54
N ILE A 31 6.65 -3.16 11.42
CA ILE A 31 6.00 -1.83 11.32
C ILE A 31 4.50 -1.91 11.04
N GLY A 32 3.90 -3.08 11.24
CA GLY A 32 2.50 -3.33 10.91
C GLY A 32 2.29 -3.91 9.51
N ASP A 33 1.03 -3.92 9.10
CA ASP A 33 0.59 -4.41 7.80
C ASP A 33 0.99 -3.40 6.72
N THR A 34 1.93 -3.80 5.86
CA THR A 34 2.38 -2.97 4.74
C THR A 34 1.28 -2.84 3.71
N LYS A 35 0.90 -1.60 3.40
CA LYS A 35 -0.06 -1.28 2.34
C LYS A 35 0.69 -1.18 1.02
N TYR A 36 0.17 -1.88 0.01
CA TYR A 36 0.81 -1.90 -1.29
C TYR A 36 0.68 -0.52 -1.97
N ASP A 37 1.82 0.05 -2.36
CA ASP A 37 1.99 1.36 -3.02
C ASP A 37 1.54 1.33 -4.49
N ASN A 38 0.25 1.13 -4.72
CA ASN A 38 -0.33 1.09 -6.04
C ASN A 38 -1.58 1.96 -6.13
N THR A 39 -1.68 2.71 -7.22
CA THR A 39 -2.93 3.33 -7.64
C THR A 39 -3.99 2.25 -7.94
N ALA A 40 -5.27 2.64 -8.01
CA ALA A 40 -6.37 1.70 -8.29
C ALA A 40 -6.16 0.95 -9.62
N GLU A 41 -5.67 1.64 -10.65
CA GLU A 41 -5.32 1.05 -11.96
C GLU A 41 -4.18 0.01 -11.87
N ILE A 42 -3.11 0.27 -11.11
CA ILE A 42 -1.99 -0.67 -10.96
C ILE A 42 -2.43 -1.86 -10.10
N SER A 43 -3.21 -1.59 -9.05
CA SER A 43 -3.80 -2.62 -8.20
C SER A 43 -4.67 -3.59 -9.01
N ALA A 44 -5.54 -3.08 -9.89
CA ALA A 44 -6.39 -3.89 -10.75
C ALA A 44 -5.63 -4.81 -11.73
N MET A 45 -4.33 -4.58 -11.94
CA MET A 45 -3.44 -5.46 -12.72
C MET A 45 -2.53 -6.30 -11.80
N ALA A 46 -2.97 -6.63 -10.59
CA ALA A 46 -2.18 -7.35 -9.60
C ALA A 46 -0.84 -6.68 -9.29
N GLY A 47 -0.83 -5.34 -9.22
CA GLY A 47 0.33 -4.57 -8.80
C GLY A 47 1.48 -4.51 -9.81
N ILE A 48 1.20 -4.76 -11.08
CA ILE A 48 2.19 -4.69 -12.14
C ILE A 48 2.42 -3.23 -12.51
N SER A 49 3.64 -2.76 -12.23
CA SER A 49 4.05 -1.38 -12.41
C SER A 49 5.41 -1.25 -13.10
N THR A 50 6.27 -2.27 -13.02
CA THR A 50 7.69 -2.15 -13.37
C THR A 50 7.91 -1.96 -14.87
N ALA A 51 7.26 -2.75 -15.72
CA ALA A 51 7.30 -2.61 -17.18
C ALA A 51 6.06 -1.89 -17.76
N TYR A 52 5.28 -1.24 -16.89
CA TYR A 52 4.02 -0.61 -17.27
C TYR A 52 4.22 0.85 -17.69
N VAL A 53 4.48 1.04 -18.99
CA VAL A 53 4.42 2.35 -19.64
C VAL A 53 2.99 2.58 -20.11
N TRP A 54 2.35 3.61 -19.57
CA TRP A 54 0.97 3.92 -19.91
C TRP A 54 0.85 4.50 -21.32
N ASP A 55 -0.20 4.14 -22.03
CA ASP A 55 -0.40 4.54 -23.44
C ASP A 55 -0.98 5.95 -23.58
N PHE A 56 -1.66 6.40 -22.54
CA PHE A 56 -2.30 7.70 -22.49
C PHE A 56 -1.49 8.66 -21.62
N ASN A 57 -1.79 9.95 -21.72
CA ASN A 57 -0.92 11.00 -21.18
C ASN A 57 -1.35 11.51 -19.78
N ASN A 58 -2.23 10.78 -19.10
CA ASN A 58 -3.01 11.24 -17.95
C ASN A 58 -2.72 10.50 -16.63
N SER A 59 -1.74 9.58 -16.62
CA SER A 59 -1.37 8.84 -15.41
C SER A 59 0.14 8.85 -15.19
N PHE A 60 0.55 8.96 -13.93
CA PHE A 60 1.93 8.91 -13.50
C PHE A 60 2.16 7.66 -12.62
N ASN A 61 3.12 6.85 -13.01
CA ASN A 61 3.59 5.66 -12.31
C ASN A 61 4.69 6.04 -11.31
N PHE A 62 4.36 6.09 -10.03
CA PHE A 62 5.33 6.36 -8.96
C PHE A 62 6.21 5.14 -8.65
N SER A 63 5.69 3.93 -8.82
CA SER A 63 6.40 2.69 -8.50
C SER A 63 7.60 2.46 -9.44
N ASN A 64 7.50 2.86 -10.71
CA ASN A 64 8.63 3.03 -11.62
C ASN A 64 8.59 4.40 -12.32
N PRO A 65 9.32 5.41 -11.80
CA PRO A 65 9.32 6.76 -12.39
C PRO A 65 9.82 6.82 -13.83
N ALA A 66 10.62 5.82 -14.27
CA ALA A 66 11.09 5.73 -15.65
C ALA A 66 9.97 5.37 -16.63
N ALA A 67 8.88 4.75 -16.17
CA ALA A 67 7.78 4.28 -17.02
C ALA A 67 6.80 5.39 -17.46
N ASN A 68 7.16 6.67 -17.26
CA ASN A 68 6.30 7.83 -17.51
C ASN A 68 6.59 8.55 -18.84
N THR A 69 7.22 7.90 -19.81
CA THR A 69 7.64 8.53 -21.09
C THR A 69 6.49 9.19 -21.85
N ASN A 70 5.30 8.57 -21.83
CA ASN A 70 4.11 9.09 -22.51
C ASN A 70 3.30 10.12 -21.69
N PHE A 71 3.71 10.38 -20.44
CA PHE A 71 3.02 11.33 -19.57
C PHE A 71 3.14 12.76 -20.12
N GLY A 72 2.00 13.42 -20.34
CA GLY A 72 1.96 14.67 -21.11
C GLY A 72 0.94 15.69 -20.63
N LEU A 73 0.14 15.36 -19.63
CA LEU A 73 -0.80 16.27 -18.99
C LEU A 73 -0.51 16.36 -17.51
N THR A 74 -0.72 17.53 -16.91
CA THR A 74 -0.69 17.64 -15.45
C THR A 74 -1.86 16.83 -14.89
N ALA A 75 -1.58 15.89 -14.00
CA ALA A 75 -2.57 14.97 -13.46
C ALA A 75 -2.66 15.11 -11.95
N PHE A 76 -3.89 15.14 -11.44
CA PHE A 76 -4.23 15.07 -10.03
C PHE A 76 -5.06 13.80 -9.80
N LYS A 77 -4.63 13.00 -8.83
CA LYS A 77 -5.29 11.75 -8.44
C LYS A 77 -5.59 11.73 -6.96
N ILE A 78 -6.77 11.22 -6.62
CA ILE A 78 -7.17 10.87 -5.25
C ILE A 78 -7.76 9.47 -5.25
N GLN A 79 -7.43 8.69 -4.23
CA GLN A 79 -7.88 7.30 -4.12
C GLN A 79 -8.33 6.99 -2.69
N VAL A 80 -9.45 6.27 -2.60
CA VAL A 80 -9.97 5.69 -1.36
C VAL A 80 -9.98 4.18 -1.51
N ASN A 81 -9.52 3.49 -0.48
CA ASN A 81 -9.60 2.04 -0.37
C ASN A 81 -10.59 1.65 0.73
N ASN A 82 -11.24 0.52 0.52
CA ASN A 82 -12.06 -0.17 1.51
C ASN A 82 -11.57 -1.62 1.60
N ASP A 83 -10.94 -1.96 2.72
CA ASP A 83 -10.40 -3.28 3.01
C ASP A 83 -11.42 -4.07 3.86
N ASN A 84 -11.83 -5.25 3.38
CA ASN A 84 -12.70 -6.16 4.12
C ASN A 84 -11.96 -7.47 4.35
N GLN A 85 -11.80 -7.84 5.62
CA GLN A 85 -11.02 -9.00 6.03
C GLN A 85 -11.88 -9.96 6.86
N TYR A 86 -11.80 -11.24 6.51
CA TYR A 86 -12.48 -12.34 7.16
C TYR A 86 -11.42 -13.27 7.76
N LEU A 87 -11.30 -13.24 9.08
CA LEU A 87 -10.25 -13.89 9.84
C LEU A 87 -10.78 -15.18 10.47
N LYS A 88 -10.06 -16.29 10.27
CA LYS A 88 -10.37 -17.58 10.89
C LYS A 88 -9.15 -18.17 11.58
N SER A 89 -9.33 -18.76 12.76
CA SER A 89 -8.31 -19.54 13.46
C SER A 89 -8.91 -20.80 14.09
N ASN A 90 -8.13 -21.89 14.09
CA ASN A 90 -8.48 -23.11 14.82
C ASN A 90 -8.29 -22.97 16.34
N TYR A 91 -7.53 -21.95 16.77
CA TYR A 91 -7.43 -21.61 18.18
C TYR A 91 -8.73 -20.95 18.63
N ASN A 92 -9.46 -21.61 19.54
CA ASN A 92 -10.77 -21.19 20.08
C ASN A 92 -11.87 -20.96 19.03
N ASN A 93 -11.78 -21.58 17.84
CA ASN A 93 -12.74 -21.40 16.73
C ASN A 93 -13.05 -19.92 16.42
N LEU A 94 -12.02 -19.08 16.41
CA LEU A 94 -12.16 -17.65 16.15
C LEU A 94 -12.64 -17.40 14.71
N ASP A 95 -13.73 -16.66 14.55
CA ASP A 95 -14.27 -16.16 13.28
C ASP A 95 -14.61 -14.67 13.45
N VAL A 96 -13.86 -13.80 12.79
CA VAL A 96 -13.95 -12.35 12.97
C VAL A 96 -13.93 -11.64 11.63
N THR A 97 -14.85 -10.70 11.45
CA THR A 97 -14.87 -9.81 10.28
C THR A 97 -14.40 -8.42 10.69
N LYS A 98 -13.55 -7.81 9.85
CA LYS A 98 -13.03 -6.46 10.06
C LYS A 98 -13.15 -5.63 8.79
N HIS A 99 -13.43 -4.34 8.95
CA HIS A 99 -13.65 -3.39 7.86
C HIS A 99 -12.80 -2.12 8.07
N SER A 100 -12.17 -1.61 7.03
CA SER A 100 -11.31 -0.42 7.08
C SER A 100 -11.53 0.39 5.82
N SER A 101 -11.77 1.70 5.97
CA SER A 101 -11.91 2.62 4.85
C SER A 101 -10.95 3.79 5.06
N TYR A 102 -10.13 4.08 4.06
CA TYR A 102 -9.11 5.11 4.20
C TYR A 102 -8.68 5.73 2.87
N LEU A 103 -8.20 6.97 2.96
CA LEU A 103 -7.55 7.67 1.87
C LEU A 103 -6.21 6.99 1.58
N SER A 104 -6.10 6.30 0.45
CA SER A 104 -4.93 5.49 0.13
C SER A 104 -3.89 6.22 -0.70
N ASN A 105 -4.28 7.24 -1.47
CA ASN A 105 -3.35 8.01 -2.28
C ASN A 105 -3.91 9.42 -2.57
N ILE A 106 -3.04 10.42 -2.49
CA ILE A 106 -3.23 11.72 -3.15
C ILE A 106 -1.95 11.99 -3.94
N SER A 107 -2.06 12.32 -5.22
CA SER A 107 -0.89 12.65 -6.01
C SER A 107 -1.15 13.74 -7.04
N ILE A 108 -0.09 14.47 -7.35
CA ILE A 108 -0.04 15.46 -8.42
C ILE A 108 1.22 15.25 -9.24
N ALA A 109 1.12 15.29 -10.56
CA ALA A 109 2.25 15.08 -11.45
C ALA A 109 2.24 16.08 -12.61
N PHE A 110 3.45 16.47 -13.03
CA PHE A 110 3.71 17.51 -14.01
C PHE A 110 4.66 17.02 -15.11
N PRO A 111 4.30 17.20 -16.39
CA PRO A 111 5.22 16.98 -17.51
C PRO A 111 6.09 18.23 -17.69
N LEU A 112 7.14 18.38 -16.87
CA LEU A 112 8.02 19.56 -16.87
C LEU A 112 8.62 19.87 -18.26
N SER A 113 8.91 18.83 -19.04
CA SER A 113 9.25 18.93 -20.46
C SER A 113 8.82 17.67 -21.21
N GLU A 114 9.12 17.59 -22.51
CA GLU A 114 8.92 16.35 -23.27
C GLU A 114 9.70 15.18 -22.67
N LYS A 115 10.91 15.43 -22.14
CA LYS A 115 11.81 14.41 -21.60
C LYS A 115 11.76 14.26 -20.08
N VAL A 116 11.37 15.30 -19.34
CA VAL A 116 11.40 15.33 -17.87
C VAL A 116 9.99 15.31 -17.32
N LYS A 117 9.68 14.32 -16.48
CA LYS A 117 8.39 14.17 -15.80
C LYS A 117 8.61 14.18 -14.30
N PHE A 118 7.73 14.83 -13.56
CA PHE A 118 7.84 14.96 -12.11
C PHE A 118 6.52 14.64 -11.43
N GLY A 119 6.56 14.03 -10.25
CA GLY A 119 5.38 13.70 -9.46
C GLY A 119 5.63 13.89 -7.97
N LEU A 120 4.59 14.29 -7.25
CA LEU A 120 4.51 14.31 -5.80
C LEU A 120 3.30 13.51 -5.35
N GLY A 121 3.46 12.72 -4.29
CA GLY A 121 2.39 11.90 -3.76
C GLY A 121 2.44 11.78 -2.24
N TYR A 122 1.28 11.50 -1.66
CA TYR A 122 1.09 11.11 -0.28
C TYR A 122 0.32 9.80 -0.22
N GLN A 123 0.71 8.92 0.69
CA GLN A 123 -0.04 7.70 1.01
C GLN A 123 0.34 7.11 2.38
N PRO A 124 -0.57 6.39 3.04
CA PRO A 124 -0.22 5.48 4.11
C PRO A 124 0.63 4.32 3.57
N TYR A 125 1.73 4.00 4.24
CA TYR A 125 2.65 2.92 3.85
C TYR A 125 2.46 1.65 4.67
N SER A 126 2.27 1.77 5.98
CA SER A 126 1.90 0.65 6.82
C SER A 126 0.99 1.11 7.95
N SER A 127 0.18 0.19 8.46
CA SER A 127 -0.62 0.46 9.64
C SER A 127 -0.48 -0.65 10.67
N LYS A 128 -0.34 -0.24 11.93
CA LYS A 128 -0.28 -1.13 13.07
C LYS A 128 -1.60 -0.97 13.82
N ARG A 129 -2.48 -1.97 13.71
CA ARG A 129 -3.77 -1.99 14.37
C ARG A 129 -4.10 -3.42 14.74
N TYR A 130 -4.02 -3.73 16.02
CA TYR A 130 -4.48 -5.00 16.57
C TYR A 130 -4.89 -4.80 18.02
N ASP A 131 -5.82 -5.63 18.47
CA ASP A 131 -6.32 -5.66 19.84
C ASP A 131 -6.65 -7.13 20.12
N ILE A 132 -5.81 -7.76 20.95
CA ILE A 132 -5.85 -9.19 21.24
C ILE A 132 -5.88 -9.35 22.75
N LEU A 133 -6.94 -9.97 23.25
CA LEU A 133 -7.07 -10.34 24.65
C LEU A 133 -6.87 -11.85 24.80
N SER A 134 -5.90 -12.24 25.62
CA SER A 134 -5.67 -13.62 26.03
C SER A 134 -5.98 -13.78 27.50
N GLN A 135 -6.84 -14.74 27.85
CA GLN A 135 -7.24 -15.01 29.23
C GLN A 135 -6.82 -16.43 29.64
N THR A 136 -6.29 -16.54 30.85
CA THR A 136 -6.06 -17.82 31.51
C THR A 136 -7.16 -18.03 32.54
N THR A 137 -7.80 -19.20 32.52
CA THR A 137 -8.89 -19.55 33.42
C THR A 137 -8.49 -20.77 34.23
N GLU A 138 -8.66 -20.70 35.55
CA GLU A 138 -8.47 -21.82 36.47
C GLU A 138 -9.76 -22.00 37.28
N ASN A 139 -10.26 -23.23 37.36
CA ASN A 139 -11.53 -23.56 38.04
C ASN A 139 -12.73 -22.70 37.59
N GLY A 140 -12.76 -22.30 36.31
CA GLY A 140 -13.84 -21.48 35.74
C GLY A 140 -13.75 -19.98 36.04
N SER A 141 -12.71 -19.51 36.75
CA SER A 141 -12.46 -18.09 37.02
C SER A 141 -11.21 -17.59 36.28
N VAL A 142 -11.26 -16.38 35.74
CA VAL A 142 -10.11 -15.76 35.05
C VAL A 142 -9.04 -15.41 36.09
N THR A 143 -7.87 -16.03 35.99
CA THR A 143 -6.74 -15.80 36.91
C THR A 143 -5.75 -14.79 36.35
N GLN A 144 -5.67 -14.68 35.02
CA GLN A 144 -4.79 -13.73 34.33
C GLN A 144 -5.44 -13.26 33.02
N ALA A 145 -5.26 -11.99 32.69
CA ALA A 145 -5.62 -11.41 31.40
C ALA A 145 -4.43 -10.62 30.83
N ASN A 146 -4.01 -11.01 29.63
CA ASN A 146 -2.96 -10.35 28.86
C ASN A 146 -3.61 -9.63 27.68
N SER A 147 -3.53 -8.30 27.65
CA SER A 147 -4.04 -7.44 26.59
C SER A 147 -2.88 -6.97 25.72
N PHE A 148 -2.93 -7.27 24.44
CA PHE A 148 -1.95 -6.84 23.45
C PHE A 148 -2.63 -5.87 22.48
N THR A 149 -2.19 -4.62 22.50
CA THR A 149 -2.74 -3.56 21.65
C THR A 149 -1.63 -2.93 20.83
N GLY A 150 -1.84 -2.79 19.53
CA GLY A 150 -0.97 -2.03 18.65
C GLY A 150 -1.73 -0.94 17.93
N GLU A 151 -1.14 0.24 17.88
CA GLU A 151 -1.72 1.39 17.19
C GLU A 151 -0.67 2.24 16.48
N GLY A 152 -1.10 2.91 15.42
CA GLY A 152 -0.28 3.85 14.67
C GLY A 152 -0.30 3.60 13.16
N THR A 153 0.25 4.56 12.44
CA THR A 153 0.36 4.50 10.98
C THR A 153 1.66 5.14 10.56
N LEU A 154 2.34 4.49 9.63
CA LEU A 154 3.50 5.03 8.94
C LEU A 154 3.04 5.58 7.60
N ASN A 155 3.23 6.88 7.39
CA ASN A 155 2.86 7.56 6.16
C ASN A 155 4.09 7.84 5.30
N THR A 156 3.86 8.10 4.02
CA THR A 156 4.90 8.43 3.05
C THR A 156 4.52 9.65 2.26
N ILE A 157 5.45 10.60 2.16
CA ILE A 157 5.46 11.62 1.11
C ILE A 157 6.52 11.19 0.11
N GLN A 158 6.15 11.12 -1.16
CA GLN A 158 7.03 10.67 -2.23
C GLN A 158 7.19 11.74 -3.30
N SER A 159 8.42 11.88 -3.81
CA SER A 159 8.73 12.67 -4.99
C SER A 159 9.40 11.77 -6.03
N ALA A 160 9.03 11.93 -7.28
CA ALA A 160 9.49 11.09 -8.36
C ALA A 160 9.85 11.93 -9.58
N ILE A 161 10.99 11.65 -10.20
CA ILE A 161 11.42 12.26 -11.45
C ILE A 161 11.75 11.16 -12.46
N GLY A 162 11.23 11.30 -13.68
CA GLY A 162 11.53 10.46 -14.83
C GLY A 162 12.25 11.26 -15.91
N TYR A 163 13.29 10.67 -16.49
CA TYR A 163 14.07 11.27 -17.57
C TYR A 163 14.16 10.33 -18.77
N GLN A 164 13.67 10.79 -19.92
CA GLN A 164 13.74 10.07 -21.18
C GLN A 164 15.06 10.39 -21.89
N ILE A 165 16.00 9.44 -21.85
CA ILE A 165 17.32 9.56 -22.48
C ILE A 165 17.20 9.42 -23.99
N THR A 166 16.51 8.36 -24.44
CA THR A 166 16.20 8.11 -25.84
C THR A 166 14.70 7.84 -26.00
N PRO A 167 14.13 7.87 -27.22
CA PRO A 167 12.73 7.49 -27.45
C PRO A 167 12.35 6.10 -26.93
N SER A 168 13.33 5.21 -26.73
CA SER A 168 13.12 3.84 -26.27
C SER A 168 13.66 3.57 -24.88
N PHE A 169 14.39 4.50 -24.24
CA PHE A 169 15.03 4.26 -22.96
C PHE A 169 14.89 5.44 -22.01
N SER A 170 14.46 5.16 -20.79
CA SER A 170 14.26 6.13 -19.73
C SER A 170 14.81 5.63 -18.39
N LEU A 171 15.21 6.59 -17.57
CA LEU A 171 15.59 6.39 -16.18
C LEU A 171 14.66 7.16 -15.26
N GLY A 172 14.63 6.76 -14.00
CA GLY A 172 13.78 7.37 -13.00
C GLY A 172 14.39 7.29 -11.61
N LEU A 173 14.10 8.29 -10.79
CA LEU A 173 14.46 8.33 -9.39
C LEU A 173 13.22 8.72 -8.58
N ARG A 174 12.94 7.97 -7.52
CA ARG A 174 11.94 8.32 -6.51
C ARG A 174 12.61 8.44 -5.15
N SER A 175 12.25 9.47 -4.41
CA SER A 175 12.61 9.67 -3.01
C SER A 175 11.34 9.55 -2.16
N ASN A 176 11.40 8.77 -1.10
CA ASN A 176 10.30 8.60 -0.16
C ASN A 176 10.73 9.08 1.23
N PHE A 177 9.91 9.91 1.85
CA PHE A 177 10.02 10.31 3.24
C PHE A 177 8.94 9.62 4.07
N TYR A 178 9.37 8.72 4.95
CA TYR A 178 8.54 7.97 5.87
C TYR A 178 8.45 8.69 7.21
N PHE A 179 7.24 8.90 7.70
CA PHE A 179 7.00 9.52 8.99
C PHE A 179 5.77 8.93 9.69
N GLY A 180 5.89 8.75 11.00
CA GLY A 180 4.81 8.23 11.81
C GLY A 180 5.26 7.82 13.19
N LYS A 181 4.30 7.40 14.00
CA LYS A 181 4.52 6.75 15.28
C LYS A 181 3.75 5.44 15.29
N ILE A 182 4.41 4.37 15.73
CA ILE A 182 3.78 3.10 16.04
C ILE A 182 4.04 2.77 17.50
N THR A 183 3.02 2.26 18.18
CA THR A 183 3.09 1.88 19.58
C THR A 183 2.59 0.45 19.69
N ASP A 184 3.39 -0.39 20.36
CA ASP A 184 3.01 -1.72 20.81
C ASP A 184 2.86 -1.64 22.34
N ARG A 185 1.72 -2.09 22.87
CA ARG A 185 1.45 -2.13 24.30
C ARG A 185 0.96 -3.52 24.71
N GLU A 186 1.56 -4.04 25.77
CA GLU A 186 1.17 -5.27 26.45
C GLU A 186 0.80 -4.92 27.89
N GLU A 187 -0.35 -5.39 28.36
CA GLU A 187 -0.83 -5.19 29.73
C GLU A 187 -1.17 -6.55 30.34
N VAL A 188 -0.62 -6.80 31.52
CA VAL A 188 -0.83 -8.02 32.29
C VAL A 188 -1.61 -7.67 33.54
N ALA A 189 -2.84 -8.18 33.63
CA ALA A 189 -3.69 -8.10 34.80
C ALA A 189 -3.79 -9.49 35.45
N ILE A 190 -3.57 -9.56 36.77
CA ILE A 190 -3.63 -10.79 37.55
C ILE A 190 -4.76 -10.64 38.57
N SER A 191 -5.58 -11.69 38.72
CA SER A 191 -6.66 -11.69 39.70
C SER A 191 -6.12 -11.51 41.12
N GLY A 192 -6.70 -10.57 41.87
CA GLY A 192 -6.26 -10.22 43.22
C GLY A 192 -5.11 -9.20 43.30
N ALA A 193 -4.51 -8.81 42.17
CA ALA A 193 -3.57 -7.69 42.13
C ALA A 193 -4.32 -6.36 41.88
N GLU A 194 -3.99 -5.32 42.63
CA GLU A 194 -4.59 -3.98 42.47
C GLU A 194 -4.05 -3.24 41.24
N LEU A 195 -2.78 -3.49 40.90
CA LEU A 195 -2.10 -2.83 39.78
C LEU A 195 -1.94 -3.77 38.58
N ILE A 196 -2.08 -3.20 37.39
CA ILE A 196 -1.75 -3.78 36.10
C ILE A 196 -0.26 -3.53 35.84
N ASN A 197 0.45 -4.51 35.28
CA ASN A 197 1.79 -4.29 34.75
C ASN A 197 1.72 -4.05 33.24
N GLY A 198 2.30 -2.95 32.77
CA GLY A 198 2.25 -2.52 31.38
C GLY A 198 3.63 -2.38 30.76
N PHE A 199 3.78 -2.92 29.56
CA PHE A 199 4.95 -2.78 28.71
C PHE A 199 4.56 -2.00 27.45
N GLU A 200 5.25 -0.90 27.18
CA GLU A 200 4.99 -0.06 26.01
C GLU A 200 6.28 0.12 25.22
N THR A 201 6.24 -0.21 23.93
CA THR A 201 7.30 0.10 22.97
C THR A 201 6.75 1.09 21.94
N SER A 202 7.28 2.31 21.96
CA SER A 202 6.92 3.37 21.02
C SER A 202 8.08 3.62 20.06
N ARG A 203 7.81 3.56 18.75
CA ARG A 203 8.78 3.86 17.69
C ARG A 203 8.33 5.07 16.91
N LYS A 204 9.12 6.14 16.93
CA LYS A 204 8.93 7.33 16.12
C LYS A 204 9.84 7.23 14.90
N ILE A 205 9.23 7.09 13.74
CA ILE A 205 9.94 6.83 12.48
C ILE A 205 10.04 8.14 11.72
N LYS A 206 11.26 8.48 11.31
CA LYS A 206 11.58 9.55 10.35
C LYS A 206 12.71 9.06 9.47
N SER A 207 12.39 8.62 8.25
CA SER A 207 13.36 7.92 7.43
C SER A 207 13.19 8.23 5.95
N TRP A 208 14.28 8.14 5.20
CA TRP A 208 14.26 8.30 3.75
C TRP A 208 14.55 6.98 3.08
N ASN A 209 14.00 6.74 1.89
CA ASN A 209 14.55 5.76 0.97
C ASN A 209 14.56 6.30 -0.46
N PHE A 210 15.28 5.60 -1.33
CA PHE A 210 15.40 5.96 -2.73
C PHE A 210 15.06 4.75 -3.60
N THR A 211 14.38 4.98 -4.71
CA THR A 211 14.11 3.95 -5.73
C THR A 211 14.66 4.42 -7.06
N LEU A 212 15.55 3.63 -7.66
CA LEU A 212 15.94 3.80 -9.05
C LEU A 212 15.04 2.96 -9.95
N GLY A 213 14.69 3.50 -11.11
CA GLY A 213 13.91 2.83 -12.12
C GLY A 213 14.55 2.97 -13.49
N SER A 214 14.38 1.95 -14.32
CA SER A 214 14.73 1.99 -15.74
C SER A 214 13.64 1.31 -16.54
N VAL A 215 13.43 1.79 -17.76
CA VAL A 215 12.53 1.17 -18.73
C VAL A 215 13.14 1.24 -20.12
N TYR A 216 13.08 0.12 -20.83
CA TYR A 216 13.34 0.03 -22.25
C TYR A 216 12.07 -0.40 -22.99
N GLN A 217 11.55 0.45 -23.88
CA GLN A 217 10.38 0.17 -24.71
C GLN A 217 10.76 0.20 -26.19
N LYS A 218 10.59 -0.95 -26.85
CA LYS A 218 10.79 -1.10 -28.29
C LYS A 218 9.44 -1.16 -28.99
N LYS A 219 9.23 -0.25 -29.94
CA LYS A 219 8.12 -0.32 -30.89
C LYS A 219 8.41 -1.39 -31.94
N LEU A 220 7.40 -2.18 -32.25
CA LEU A 220 7.41 -3.28 -33.21
C LEU A 220 6.43 -2.97 -34.34
N PRO A 221 6.54 -3.63 -35.51
CA PRO A 221 5.58 -3.45 -36.59
C PRO A 221 4.14 -3.76 -36.16
N LYS A 222 3.17 -3.13 -36.85
CA LYS A 222 1.72 -3.26 -36.55
C LYS A 222 1.34 -2.73 -35.16
N ASP A 223 1.92 -1.59 -34.76
CA ASP A 223 1.63 -0.87 -33.51
C ASP A 223 1.79 -1.72 -32.24
N LYS A 224 2.64 -2.75 -32.33
CA LYS A 224 3.00 -3.60 -31.20
C LYS A 224 4.16 -2.97 -30.45
N LYS A 225 4.32 -3.36 -29.19
CA LYS A 225 5.44 -2.93 -28.36
C LYS A 225 5.87 -4.03 -27.41
N MET A 226 7.16 -3.97 -27.07
CA MET A 226 7.76 -4.77 -26.01
C MET A 226 8.42 -3.82 -25.01
N THR A 227 8.16 -4.04 -23.74
CA THR A 227 8.68 -3.22 -22.65
C THR A 227 9.42 -4.11 -21.66
N ILE A 228 10.61 -3.70 -21.26
CA ILE A 228 11.37 -4.29 -20.16
C ILE A 228 11.55 -3.18 -19.13
N GLY A 229 11.27 -3.48 -17.87
CA GLY A 229 11.47 -2.53 -16.78
C GLY A 229 12.19 -3.16 -15.62
N ALA A 230 12.96 -2.37 -14.90
CA ALA A 230 13.59 -2.77 -13.65
C ALA A 230 13.48 -1.64 -12.62
N THR A 231 13.35 -1.99 -11.35
CA THR A 231 13.45 -1.05 -10.24
C THR A 231 14.28 -1.62 -9.10
N TYR A 232 14.95 -0.73 -8.38
CA TYR A 232 15.69 -1.07 -7.16
C TYR A 232 15.44 0.00 -6.11
N THR A 233 14.79 -0.39 -5.02
CA THR A 233 14.58 0.42 -3.82
C THR A 233 15.68 0.11 -2.82
N PHE A 234 16.50 1.11 -2.55
CA PHE A 234 17.44 1.08 -1.44
C PHE A 234 16.65 1.03 -0.12
N GLY A 235 17.22 0.36 0.89
CA GLY A 235 16.65 0.35 2.24
C GLY A 235 16.63 1.76 2.84
N ASN A 236 16.16 1.89 4.08
CA ASN A 236 16.07 3.21 4.68
C ASN A 236 17.43 3.80 5.07
N MET A 237 17.57 5.11 4.81
CA MET A 237 18.60 5.98 5.34
C MET A 237 17.92 6.89 6.38
N GLY A 238 18.06 6.56 7.66
CA GLY A 238 17.50 7.35 8.74
C GLY A 238 17.46 6.60 10.06
N THR A 239 17.28 7.36 11.14
CA THR A 239 17.27 6.85 12.51
C THR A 239 15.84 6.70 13.01
N ILE A 240 15.56 5.64 13.75
CA ILE A 240 14.27 5.42 14.39
C ILE A 240 14.46 5.57 15.87
N ASP A 241 13.76 6.53 16.47
CA ASP A 241 13.80 6.75 17.91
C ASP A 241 12.79 5.80 18.55
N ALA A 242 13.31 4.79 19.25
CA ALA A 242 12.53 3.81 19.98
C ALA A 242 12.62 4.08 21.48
N SER A 243 11.49 3.94 22.17
CA SER A 243 11.41 4.02 23.62
C SER A 243 10.64 2.84 24.17
N TYR A 244 11.22 2.17 25.15
CA TYR A 244 10.59 1.11 25.93
C TYR A 244 10.27 1.62 27.34
N LEU A 245 9.06 1.33 27.81
CA LEU A 245 8.58 1.69 29.14
C LEU A 245 7.92 0.47 29.79
N ASN A 246 8.36 0.13 30.99
CA ASN A 246 7.69 -0.82 31.88
C ASN A 246 7.17 -0.03 33.09
N SER A 247 5.87 -0.10 33.34
CA SER A 247 5.23 0.58 34.46
C SER A 247 4.12 -0.25 35.10
N THR A 248 3.74 0.11 36.32
CA THR A 248 2.56 -0.43 37.01
C THR A 248 1.57 0.67 37.31
N TYR A 249 0.28 0.44 37.09
CA TYR A 249 -0.79 1.42 37.25
C TYR A 249 -2.15 0.73 37.36
N TYR A 250 -3.20 1.46 37.71
CA TYR A 250 -4.59 1.05 37.46
C TYR A 250 -5.30 2.08 36.58
N TYR A 251 -6.47 1.71 36.06
CA TYR A 251 -7.29 2.61 35.27
C TYR A 251 -8.38 3.27 36.11
N TYR A 252 -8.45 4.60 36.05
CA TYR A 252 -9.65 5.35 36.41
C TYR A 252 -10.29 5.88 35.13
N GLY A 253 -11.33 5.21 34.66
CA GLY A 253 -11.89 5.45 33.32
C GLY A 253 -10.90 5.06 32.22
N LYS A 254 -10.35 6.06 31.51
CA LYS A 254 -9.35 5.86 30.43
C LYS A 254 -7.94 6.32 30.80
N GLU A 255 -7.76 6.84 32.00
CA GLU A 255 -6.49 7.40 32.45
C GLU A 255 -5.75 6.40 33.34
N LYS A 256 -4.43 6.34 33.18
CA LYS A 256 -3.56 5.59 34.07
C LYS A 256 -3.34 6.40 35.34
N VAL A 257 -3.62 5.81 36.49
CA VAL A 257 -3.44 6.41 37.82
C VAL A 257 -2.42 5.59 38.60
N ASP A 258 -1.68 6.26 39.48
CA ASP A 258 -0.59 5.70 40.30
C ASP A 258 0.48 4.98 39.46
N GLU A 259 0.80 5.55 38.30
CA GLU A 259 1.82 5.00 37.41
C GLU A 259 3.21 5.09 38.03
N THR A 260 3.76 3.92 38.37
CA THR A 260 5.15 3.76 38.83
C THR A 260 5.99 3.19 37.70
N VAL A 261 7.04 3.90 37.29
CA VAL A 261 7.95 3.45 36.24
C VAL A 261 8.99 2.49 36.82
N ILE A 262 9.00 1.26 36.33
CA ILE A 262 9.95 0.21 36.74
C ILE A 262 11.22 0.29 35.91
N SER A 263 11.09 0.41 34.59
CA SER A 263 12.23 0.54 33.69
C SER A 263 11.88 1.39 32.48
N LYS A 264 12.84 2.18 32.01
CA LYS A 264 12.70 2.98 30.79
C LYS A 264 13.99 2.96 30.02
N GLU A 265 13.89 2.64 28.74
CA GLU A 265 15.02 2.61 27.82
C GLU A 265 14.70 3.43 26.57
N SER A 266 15.70 4.13 26.04
CA SER A 266 15.60 4.83 24.77
C SER A 266 16.78 4.40 23.91
N TYR A 267 16.50 3.95 22.69
CA TYR A 267 17.51 3.44 21.77
C TYR A 267 17.16 3.81 20.33
N LYS A 268 18.14 3.64 19.45
CA LYS A 268 18.02 3.93 18.03
C LYS A 268 18.02 2.63 17.24
N GLU A 269 17.00 2.43 16.42
CA GLU A 269 16.90 1.31 15.47
C GLU A 269 17.26 1.78 14.05
N ASN A 270 17.85 0.88 13.25
CA ASN A 270 18.14 1.07 11.83
C ASN A 270 17.48 -0.05 10.99
N ASP A 271 17.45 0.10 9.66
CA ASP A 271 17.10 -0.96 8.69
C ASP A 271 15.71 -1.61 8.83
N ILE A 272 14.68 -0.80 9.10
CA ILE A 272 13.29 -1.29 9.22
C ILE A 272 12.58 -1.38 7.87
N ILE A 273 13.00 -0.61 6.86
CA ILE A 273 12.41 -0.65 5.52
C ILE A 273 13.30 -1.52 4.62
N PRO A 274 12.76 -2.64 4.10
CA PRO A 274 13.57 -3.60 3.37
C PRO A 274 13.99 -3.06 2.00
N GLN A 275 15.12 -3.57 1.52
CA GLN A 275 15.54 -3.41 0.13
C GLN A 275 14.61 -4.21 -0.77
N ARG A 276 14.29 -3.67 -1.95
CA ARG A 276 13.42 -4.33 -2.93
C ARG A 276 13.96 -4.20 -4.34
N ALA A 277 13.96 -5.30 -5.09
CA ALA A 277 14.28 -5.32 -6.50
C ALA A 277 13.07 -5.84 -7.28
N SER A 278 12.77 -5.24 -8.43
CA SER A 278 11.66 -5.68 -9.28
C SER A 278 12.10 -5.75 -10.74
N LEU A 279 11.67 -6.78 -11.44
CA LEU A 279 11.88 -6.96 -12.88
C LEU A 279 10.54 -7.22 -13.55
N GLY A 280 10.28 -6.56 -14.67
CA GLY A 280 9.04 -6.70 -15.42
C GLY A 280 9.27 -6.85 -16.92
N LEU A 281 8.40 -7.62 -17.57
CA LEU A 281 8.34 -7.80 -19.02
C LEU A 281 6.91 -7.58 -19.49
N GLY A 282 6.73 -6.72 -20.49
CA GLY A 282 5.43 -6.36 -21.04
C GLY A 282 5.38 -6.49 -22.56
N LEU A 283 4.24 -6.92 -23.07
CA LEU A 283 3.90 -6.94 -24.49
C LEU A 283 2.55 -6.27 -24.68
N GLY A 284 2.39 -5.50 -25.74
CA GLY A 284 1.12 -4.85 -25.99
C GLY A 284 0.94 -4.38 -27.42
N HIS A 285 -0.26 -3.90 -27.69
CA HIS A 285 -0.61 -3.12 -28.85
C HIS A 285 -1.10 -1.75 -28.38
N ASP A 286 -0.57 -0.69 -28.98
CA ASP A 286 -0.89 0.68 -28.61
C ASP A 286 -2.41 0.91 -28.61
N ALA A 287 -2.93 1.41 -27.49
CA ALA A 287 -4.34 1.73 -27.26
C ALA A 287 -5.34 0.58 -27.53
N LYS A 288 -4.91 -0.69 -27.42
CA LYS A 288 -5.79 -1.87 -27.55
C LYS A 288 -5.65 -2.87 -26.41
N TRP A 289 -4.43 -3.31 -26.13
CA TRP A 289 -4.20 -4.27 -25.06
C TRP A 289 -2.75 -4.27 -24.60
N PHE A 290 -2.54 -4.73 -23.37
CA PHE A 290 -1.23 -4.93 -22.79
C PHE A 290 -1.29 -6.10 -21.82
N ILE A 291 -0.24 -6.91 -21.82
CA ILE A 291 -0.01 -7.98 -20.85
C ILE A 291 1.40 -7.85 -20.32
N SER A 292 1.59 -8.13 -19.04
CA SER A 292 2.89 -8.06 -18.41
C SER A 292 3.00 -9.12 -17.31
N ALA A 293 4.24 -9.52 -17.07
CA ALA A 293 4.64 -10.33 -15.93
C ALA A 293 5.66 -9.53 -15.12
N GLN A 294 5.63 -9.68 -13.79
CA GLN A 294 6.52 -9.00 -12.87
C GLN A 294 6.97 -9.95 -11.77
N MET A 295 8.24 -9.86 -11.41
CA MET A 295 8.82 -10.52 -10.25
C MET A 295 9.39 -9.46 -9.32
N ASP A 296 9.03 -9.55 -8.05
CA ASP A 296 9.54 -8.71 -6.98
C ASP A 296 10.30 -9.57 -5.96
N TYR A 297 11.46 -9.08 -5.55
CA TYR A 297 12.26 -9.64 -4.47
C TYR A 297 12.39 -8.59 -3.36
N THR A 298 12.04 -8.97 -2.13
CA THR A 298 12.19 -8.10 -0.96
C THR A 298 13.10 -8.80 0.06
N LYS A 299 14.18 -8.13 0.44
CA LYS A 299 15.13 -8.66 1.41
C LYS A 299 14.50 -8.73 2.81
N GLY A 300 14.67 -9.85 3.50
CA GLY A 300 14.23 -10.03 4.89
C GLY A 300 14.92 -9.05 5.84
N GLY A 301 14.16 -8.52 6.80
CA GLY A 301 14.68 -7.64 7.84
C GLY A 301 15.36 -8.42 8.99
N ALA A 302 16.27 -7.76 9.70
CA ALA A 302 16.93 -8.33 10.89
C ALA A 302 16.17 -8.05 12.21
N VAL A 303 14.95 -7.50 12.13
CA VAL A 303 14.19 -7.07 13.32
C VAL A 303 13.78 -8.29 14.14
N LYS A 304 14.40 -8.45 15.31
CA LYS A 304 14.01 -9.42 16.33
C LYS A 304 12.94 -8.79 17.21
N PHE A 305 11.76 -9.41 17.29
CA PHE A 305 10.76 -9.03 18.29
C PHE A 305 11.03 -9.80 19.58
N SER A 306 11.06 -9.08 20.70
CA SER A 306 11.17 -9.68 22.03
C SER A 306 9.95 -10.57 22.29
N GLY A 307 10.19 -11.84 22.63
CA GLY A 307 9.18 -12.76 23.17
C GLY A 307 8.39 -13.64 22.18
N ALA A 308 8.48 -13.44 20.85
CA ALA A 308 7.76 -14.28 19.87
C ALA A 308 8.71 -14.95 18.86
N PRO A 309 8.48 -16.23 18.47
CA PRO A 309 9.30 -16.95 17.49
C PRO A 309 8.96 -16.51 16.04
N ALA A 310 8.96 -15.21 15.79
CA ALA A 310 8.72 -14.62 14.48
C ALA A 310 10.04 -14.15 13.87
N THR A 311 10.32 -14.58 12.64
CA THR A 311 11.50 -14.16 11.88
C THR A 311 11.09 -13.60 10.53
N PHE A 312 11.83 -12.58 10.06
CA PHE A 312 11.65 -12.03 8.73
C PHE A 312 12.63 -12.69 7.76
N LYS A 313 12.09 -13.41 6.77
CA LYS A 313 12.82 -14.04 5.66
C LYS A 313 12.65 -13.22 4.39
N ASP A 314 13.42 -13.55 3.36
CA ASP A 314 13.25 -12.96 2.04
C ASP A 314 11.87 -13.31 1.45
N ALA A 315 11.22 -12.31 0.86
CA ALA A 315 9.94 -12.44 0.21
C ALA A 315 10.07 -12.38 -1.31
N TYR A 316 9.20 -13.13 -1.98
CA TYR A 316 9.15 -13.23 -3.44
C TYR A 316 7.71 -13.10 -3.89
N ARG A 317 7.47 -12.20 -4.83
CA ARG A 317 6.16 -11.99 -5.43
C ARG A 317 6.24 -12.14 -6.92
N ILE A 318 5.31 -12.89 -7.50
CA ILE A 318 5.17 -13.06 -8.95
C ILE A 318 3.75 -12.64 -9.31
N ALA A 319 3.63 -11.78 -10.31
CA ALA A 319 2.36 -11.29 -10.81
C ALA A 319 2.28 -11.37 -12.33
N VAL A 320 1.09 -11.66 -12.84
CA VAL A 320 0.74 -11.59 -14.26
C VAL A 320 -0.58 -10.84 -14.41
N GLY A 321 -0.69 -9.99 -15.41
CA GLY A 321 -1.85 -9.11 -15.56
C GLY A 321 -1.72 -8.16 -16.72
N GLY A 322 -2.76 -7.37 -16.94
CA GLY A 322 -2.85 -6.55 -18.12
C GLY A 322 -4.13 -5.76 -18.21
N TRP A 323 -4.31 -5.12 -19.36
CA TRP A 323 -5.49 -4.35 -19.68
C TRP A 323 -5.94 -4.58 -21.11
N TYR A 324 -7.24 -4.39 -21.34
CA TYR A 324 -7.89 -4.46 -22.64
C TYR A 324 -8.80 -3.26 -22.83
N LEU A 325 -8.68 -2.62 -23.99
CA LEU A 325 -9.49 -1.49 -24.43
C LEU A 325 -10.15 -1.85 -25.76
N PRO A 326 -11.46 -2.14 -25.79
CA PRO A 326 -12.14 -2.60 -27.00
C PRO A 326 -12.06 -1.58 -28.14
N ASN A 327 -12.54 -0.37 -27.91
CA ASN A 327 -12.49 0.72 -28.88
C ASN A 327 -12.58 2.08 -28.18
N HIS A 328 -11.48 2.80 -28.21
CA HIS A 328 -11.35 4.10 -27.58
C HIS A 328 -12.18 5.21 -28.27
N ASN A 329 -12.54 5.05 -29.54
CA ASN A 329 -13.28 6.02 -30.36
C ASN A 329 -14.76 5.64 -30.59
N ASP A 330 -15.31 4.67 -29.86
CA ASP A 330 -16.72 4.30 -30.01
C ASP A 330 -17.64 5.31 -29.32
N PHE A 331 -18.31 6.15 -30.11
CA PHE A 331 -19.27 7.14 -29.60
C PHE A 331 -20.65 6.54 -29.30
N ARG A 332 -20.95 5.33 -29.79
CA ARG A 332 -22.28 4.69 -29.66
C ARG A 332 -22.36 3.80 -28.42
N ASN A 333 -21.28 3.09 -28.09
CA ASN A 333 -21.24 2.20 -26.94
C ASN A 333 -20.24 2.70 -25.89
N TYR A 334 -20.74 3.11 -24.73
CA TYR A 334 -19.91 3.54 -23.61
C TYR A 334 -18.94 2.46 -23.14
N PHE A 335 -19.40 1.20 -23.05
CA PHE A 335 -18.58 0.09 -22.55
C PHE A 335 -17.41 -0.26 -23.47
N SER A 336 -17.50 0.04 -24.77
CA SER A 336 -16.36 -0.09 -25.68
C SER A 336 -15.17 0.81 -25.30
N ARG A 337 -15.44 1.92 -24.60
CA ARG A 337 -14.42 2.90 -24.15
C ARG A 337 -13.88 2.61 -22.75
N VAL A 338 -14.44 1.62 -22.05
CA VAL A 338 -13.97 1.22 -20.72
C VAL A 338 -12.68 0.41 -20.88
N ILE A 339 -11.68 0.73 -20.05
CA ILE A 339 -10.44 -0.05 -20.00
C ILE A 339 -10.62 -1.11 -18.92
N TYR A 340 -10.69 -2.36 -19.33
CA TYR A 340 -10.81 -3.49 -18.43
C TYR A 340 -9.42 -3.94 -17.98
N ARG A 341 -9.25 -4.18 -16.69
CA ARG A 341 -7.99 -4.62 -16.06
C ARG A 341 -8.19 -5.92 -15.31
N TYR A 342 -7.17 -6.75 -15.36
CA TYR A 342 -7.15 -8.03 -14.68
C TYR A 342 -5.72 -8.41 -14.31
N GLY A 343 -5.57 -9.18 -13.25
CA GLY A 343 -4.30 -9.78 -12.87
C GLY A 343 -4.45 -10.84 -11.79
N ALA A 344 -3.40 -11.61 -11.61
CA ALA A 344 -3.26 -12.56 -10.52
C ALA A 344 -1.82 -12.51 -9.98
N TYR A 345 -1.67 -12.82 -8.70
CA TYR A 345 -0.36 -12.85 -8.06
C TYR A 345 -0.27 -13.94 -6.99
N TYR A 346 0.97 -14.33 -6.74
CA TYR A 346 1.38 -15.14 -5.61
C TYR A 346 2.55 -14.47 -4.92
N GLU A 347 2.50 -14.40 -3.60
CA GLU A 347 3.53 -13.85 -2.75
C GLU A 347 3.90 -14.84 -1.65
N LYS A 348 5.16 -15.24 -1.64
CA LYS A 348 5.78 -15.84 -0.46
C LYS A 348 6.18 -14.69 0.45
N GLY A 349 5.43 -14.45 1.51
CA GLY A 349 5.64 -13.33 2.42
C GLY A 349 6.93 -13.47 3.23
N ASN A 350 7.36 -12.34 3.81
CA ASN A 350 8.58 -12.25 4.62
C ASN A 350 8.38 -12.82 6.04
N LEU A 351 7.15 -12.84 6.54
CA LEU A 351 6.87 -13.27 7.91
C LEU A 351 6.87 -14.79 8.02
N ASN A 352 7.74 -15.33 8.86
CA ASN A 352 7.79 -16.74 9.24
C ASN A 352 7.44 -16.89 10.73
N ILE A 353 6.34 -17.57 11.01
CA ILE A 353 5.86 -17.86 12.37
C ILE A 353 5.79 -19.38 12.51
N ASN A 354 6.37 -19.92 13.58
CA ASN A 354 6.37 -21.37 13.85
C ASN A 354 6.84 -22.19 12.64
N ASN A 355 7.97 -21.79 12.04
CA ASN A 355 8.57 -22.38 10.83
C ASN A 355 7.68 -22.36 9.57
N THR A 356 6.55 -21.66 9.59
CA THR A 356 5.61 -21.59 8.47
C THR A 356 5.61 -20.17 7.89
N ASN A 357 5.79 -20.03 6.58
CA ASN A 357 5.72 -18.73 5.92
C ASN A 357 4.26 -18.30 5.75
N ILE A 358 3.99 -17.02 5.96
CA ILE A 358 2.70 -16.41 5.65
C ILE A 358 2.69 -16.08 4.16
N ASN A 359 2.09 -16.96 3.37
CA ASN A 359 1.95 -16.75 1.93
C ASN A 359 0.62 -16.04 1.62
N GLU A 360 0.60 -15.32 0.51
CA GLU A 360 -0.57 -14.64 -0.02
C GLU A 360 -0.76 -15.00 -1.49
N TYR A 361 -2.02 -15.12 -1.90
CA TYR A 361 -2.39 -15.20 -3.31
C TYR A 361 -3.67 -14.43 -3.55
N GLY A 362 -3.79 -13.85 -4.74
CA GLY A 362 -4.95 -13.04 -5.07
C GLY A 362 -5.16 -12.85 -6.56
N ILE A 363 -6.37 -12.43 -6.87
CA ILE A 363 -6.84 -12.03 -8.19
C ILE A 363 -7.32 -10.59 -8.07
N SER A 364 -6.98 -9.79 -9.06
CA SER A 364 -7.34 -8.38 -9.16
C SER A 364 -8.16 -8.18 -10.43
N LEU A 365 -9.24 -7.43 -10.33
CA LEU A 365 -10.07 -7.01 -11.45
C LEU A 365 -10.34 -5.52 -11.33
N GLY A 366 -10.57 -4.84 -12.45
CA GLY A 366 -10.94 -3.44 -12.40
C GLY A 366 -11.26 -2.82 -13.74
N GLY A 367 -11.61 -1.54 -13.70
CA GLY A 367 -12.00 -0.77 -14.88
C GLY A 367 -11.65 0.70 -14.73
N THR A 368 -11.17 1.34 -15.81
CA THR A 368 -11.20 2.81 -15.91
C THR A 368 -12.43 3.22 -16.71
N PHE A 369 -13.28 4.00 -16.07
CA PHE A 369 -14.54 4.52 -16.60
C PHE A 369 -14.34 5.99 -16.98
N PRO A 370 -14.14 6.30 -18.28
CA PRO A 370 -13.95 7.67 -18.71
C PRO A 370 -15.22 8.50 -18.53
N PHE A 371 -15.08 9.77 -18.18
CA PHE A 371 -16.19 10.72 -18.19
C PHE A 371 -16.62 11.04 -19.64
N GLN A 372 -17.93 11.17 -19.86
CA GLN A 372 -18.56 11.21 -21.20
C GLN A 372 -18.02 12.30 -22.14
N ASN A 373 -17.49 13.41 -21.60
CA ASN A 373 -16.95 14.55 -22.36
C ASN A 373 -15.40 14.59 -22.38
N SER A 374 -14.71 13.57 -21.88
CA SER A 374 -13.24 13.57 -21.91
C SER A 374 -12.76 13.15 -23.31
N ASN A 375 -11.91 13.98 -23.92
CA ASN A 375 -11.16 13.55 -25.10
C ASN A 375 -10.36 12.29 -24.73
N VAL A 376 -10.37 11.30 -25.62
CA VAL A 376 -9.77 9.97 -25.41
C VAL A 376 -8.30 10.05 -24.98
N MET A 377 -7.59 11.08 -25.39
CA MET A 377 -6.21 11.32 -24.95
C MET A 377 -6.13 11.79 -23.49
N ARG A 378 -7.08 12.60 -22.99
CA ARG A 378 -7.08 13.18 -21.64
C ARG A 378 -7.70 12.26 -20.58
N MET A 379 -8.64 11.41 -21.00
CA MET A 379 -9.27 10.30 -20.26
C MET A 379 -9.43 10.50 -18.75
N ASN A 380 -10.02 11.64 -18.37
CA ASN A 380 -10.47 11.88 -17.01
C ASN A 380 -11.58 10.88 -16.69
N GLY A 381 -11.54 10.29 -15.51
CA GLY A 381 -12.45 9.21 -15.20
C GLY A 381 -12.34 8.70 -13.78
N ILE A 382 -13.06 7.61 -13.55
CA ILE A 382 -13.09 6.87 -12.30
C ILE A 382 -12.38 5.55 -12.54
N ASP A 383 -11.40 5.25 -11.71
CA ASP A 383 -10.74 3.95 -11.65
C ASP A 383 -11.41 3.13 -10.54
N LEU A 384 -11.92 1.95 -10.90
CA LEU A 384 -12.46 0.98 -9.95
C LEU A 384 -11.56 -0.26 -9.94
N GLY A 385 -11.26 -0.77 -8.75
CA GLY A 385 -10.52 -2.00 -8.56
C GLY A 385 -11.14 -2.86 -7.46
N ILE A 386 -11.05 -4.17 -7.64
CA ILE A 386 -11.38 -5.17 -6.63
C ILE A 386 -10.23 -6.17 -6.55
N ASP A 387 -9.75 -6.41 -5.34
CA ASP A 387 -8.75 -7.43 -5.04
C ASP A 387 -9.39 -8.51 -4.16
N LEU A 388 -9.27 -9.76 -4.58
CA LEU A 388 -9.83 -10.94 -3.92
C LEU A 388 -8.68 -11.90 -3.63
N GLY A 389 -8.55 -12.37 -2.39
CA GLY A 389 -7.47 -13.29 -2.09
C GLY A 389 -7.49 -13.87 -0.70
N LYS A 390 -6.39 -14.57 -0.39
CA LYS A 390 -6.15 -15.20 0.89
C LYS A 390 -4.70 -15.02 1.31
N ARG A 391 -4.49 -14.71 2.58
CA ARG A 391 -3.21 -14.64 3.26
C ARG A 391 -3.18 -15.59 4.45
N GLY A 392 -2.05 -16.24 4.68
CA GLY A 392 -1.85 -17.15 5.80
C GLY A 392 -2.54 -18.51 5.64
N SER A 393 -2.55 -19.28 6.73
CA SER A 393 -3.02 -20.67 6.78
C SER A 393 -3.69 -20.96 8.12
N LEU A 394 -4.52 -22.01 8.18
CA LEU A 394 -5.05 -22.55 9.44
C LEU A 394 -4.11 -23.59 10.07
N SER A 395 -3.11 -24.06 9.32
CA SER A 395 -2.10 -24.99 9.82
C SER A 395 -1.25 -24.34 10.91
N ASN A 396 -0.82 -25.13 11.89
CA ASN A 396 0.06 -24.67 12.99
C ASN A 396 -0.54 -23.52 13.83
N ASN A 397 -1.87 -23.52 14.01
CA ASN A 397 -2.62 -22.50 14.75
C ASN A 397 -2.41 -21.07 14.23
N LEU A 398 -2.07 -20.93 12.95
CA LEU A 398 -2.00 -19.65 12.27
C LEU A 398 -3.40 -19.15 11.90
N ILE A 399 -3.48 -17.85 11.61
CA ILE A 399 -4.71 -17.20 11.21
C ILE A 399 -4.83 -17.22 9.68
N SER A 400 -5.95 -17.72 9.17
CA SER A 400 -6.30 -17.57 7.78
C SER A 400 -7.07 -16.28 7.58
N GLU A 401 -6.54 -15.39 6.74
CA GLU A 401 -7.17 -14.13 6.37
C GLU A 401 -7.66 -14.23 4.92
N ARG A 402 -8.96 -14.12 4.69
CA ARG A 402 -9.52 -13.89 3.35
C ARG A 402 -9.85 -12.41 3.22
N PHE A 403 -9.60 -11.81 2.06
CA PHE A 403 -9.86 -10.40 1.85
C PHE A 403 -10.63 -10.11 0.57
N ILE A 404 -11.44 -9.06 0.65
CA ILE A 404 -12.15 -8.43 -0.47
C ILE A 404 -11.91 -6.93 -0.33
N ASN A 405 -11.01 -6.40 -1.14
CA ASN A 405 -10.63 -4.99 -1.06
C ASN A 405 -11.16 -4.23 -2.27
N PHE A 406 -11.91 -3.16 -2.03
CA PHE A 406 -12.42 -2.27 -3.07
C PHE A 406 -11.57 -1.01 -3.13
N LYS A 407 -11.30 -0.54 -4.35
CA LYS A 407 -10.45 0.63 -4.61
C LYS A 407 -11.17 1.55 -5.57
N ILE A 408 -11.26 2.83 -5.20
CA ILE A 408 -11.89 3.87 -6.02
C ILE A 408 -10.90 5.00 -6.18
N GLY A 409 -10.49 5.26 -7.42
CA GLY A 409 -9.62 6.38 -7.81
C GLY A 409 -10.38 7.39 -8.67
N LEU A 410 -10.14 8.67 -8.44
CA LEU A 410 -10.54 9.74 -9.35
C LEU A 410 -9.30 10.31 -10.01
N ASN A 411 -9.33 10.42 -11.34
CA ASN A 411 -8.24 10.99 -12.11
C ASN A 411 -8.69 12.22 -12.89
N PHE A 412 -7.98 13.33 -12.68
CA PHE A 412 -8.17 14.59 -13.38
C PHE A 412 -6.85 15.03 -14.01
N ALA A 413 -6.81 15.04 -15.34
CA ALA A 413 -5.68 15.48 -16.12
C ALA A 413 -6.08 16.64 -17.06
N ASP A 414 -5.23 17.66 -17.11
CA ASP A 414 -5.38 18.77 -18.05
C ASP A 414 -4.03 19.43 -18.39
N LYS A 415 -4.02 20.27 -19.42
CA LYS A 415 -2.87 21.11 -19.76
C LYS A 415 -2.83 22.32 -18.83
N TRP A 416 -2.05 22.23 -17.76
CA TRP A 416 -1.79 23.37 -16.90
C TRP A 416 -0.70 24.23 -17.53
N PHE A 417 -0.71 25.54 -17.26
CA PHE A 417 0.28 26.51 -17.79
C PHE A 417 0.21 26.84 -19.29
N ASN A 418 -0.94 26.60 -19.94
CA ASN A 418 -1.20 27.25 -21.23
C ASN A 418 -1.28 28.77 -21.03
N LYS A 419 -0.39 29.51 -21.69
CA LYS A 419 -0.48 30.97 -21.77
C LYS A 419 -1.79 31.31 -22.48
N ARG A 420 -2.74 31.93 -21.78
CA ARG A 420 -4.00 32.38 -22.40
C ARG A 420 -3.64 33.39 -23.49
N GLN A 421 -4.14 33.17 -24.70
CA GLN A 421 -3.92 34.09 -25.82
C GLN A 421 -4.96 35.22 -25.86
N TYR A 422 -6.11 35.05 -25.20
CA TYR A 422 -7.12 36.08 -25.03
C TYR A 422 -7.79 35.90 -23.65
N ASP A 423 -8.06 37.03 -22.97
CA ASP A 423 -8.74 37.12 -21.67
C ASP A 423 -10.26 37.23 -21.81
#